data_AF-A0AAW1W9C0-F1
#
_entry.id   AF-A0AAW1W9C0-F1
#
_cell.length_a   1.000
_cell.length_b   1.000
_cell.length_c   1.000
_cell.angle_alpha   90.00
_cell.angle_beta   90.00
_cell.angle_gamma   90.00
#
_symmetry.space_group_name_H-M   'P 1'
#
loop_
_entity.id
_entity.type
_entity.pdbx_description
1 polymer ?
#
loop_
_entity_poly.entity_id
_entity_poly.type
_entity_poly.pdbx_seq_one_letter_code
_entity_poly.pdbx_strand_id
1 'polypeptide(L)'
;MLPGEIALVTCPPDYAYDKFPRPANVPEGAHIQWEIELLGFEMPKDWTGLDFTSIMDEAEKIRTQYVLGNRLFKEGKFELAKAKYEKVLREFNHVNPQDDEEGKTFSNTRNLLHLNVAACHLKMGECRKSIETCNKVIEANPGHVKALYRRGMAFMAAGDFEEAKSDFNKMTQIDKSTEPDATAALVRVKQQEQEIEKKQRKQFKGLFDKKPGEISEEEDLDEDTSGTSREVAGDAPQTSAPQTTAFWPRLLTVLGRLEWTSMLFKVTFVVVLAYLLNRWFN
;
A
#
# COMPACT_ATOMS: atom_id res chain seq x y z
N MET A 1 -2.96 11.46 41.55
CA MET A 1 -3.45 12.73 42.10
C MET A 1 -4.92 12.88 41.81
N LEU A 2 -5.70 13.48 42.70
CA LEU A 2 -7.10 13.86 42.51
C LEU A 2 -7.19 15.34 42.09
N PRO A 3 -8.26 15.77 41.40
CA PRO A 3 -8.46 17.19 41.10
C PRO A 3 -8.47 18.04 42.38
N GLY A 4 -7.66 19.10 42.40
CA GLY A 4 -7.39 19.96 43.55
C GLY A 4 -6.29 19.47 44.50
N GLU A 5 -5.69 18.30 44.25
CA GLU A 5 -4.56 17.82 45.05
C GLU A 5 -3.26 18.52 44.63
N ILE A 6 -2.49 18.97 45.63
CA ILE A 6 -1.12 19.47 45.46
C ILE A 6 -0.16 18.40 45.96
N ALA A 7 0.74 17.95 45.09
CA ALA A 7 1.74 16.95 45.39
C ALA A 7 3.14 17.48 45.12
N LEU A 8 4.08 17.03 45.96
CA LEU A 8 5.48 17.39 45.87
C LEU A 8 6.25 16.18 45.32
N VAL A 9 6.73 16.29 44.09
CA VAL A 9 7.36 15.19 43.36
C VAL A 9 8.85 15.44 43.23
N THR A 10 9.66 14.55 43.81
CA THR A 10 11.11 14.56 43.63
C THR A 10 11.50 13.68 42.45
N CYS A 11 12.13 14.29 41.45
CA CYS A 11 12.51 13.67 40.19
C CYS A 11 14.04 13.51 40.11
N PRO A 12 14.56 12.29 39.85
CA PRO A 12 15.98 12.08 39.60
C PRO A 12 16.42 12.66 38.25
N PRO A 13 17.72 12.94 38.06
CA PRO A 13 18.24 13.71 36.92
C PRO A 13 17.86 13.12 35.55
N ASP A 14 17.89 11.79 35.43
CA ASP A 14 17.55 11.02 34.21
C ASP A 14 16.10 11.19 33.74
N TYR A 15 15.21 11.63 34.64
CA TYR A 15 13.79 11.88 34.37
C TYR A 15 13.47 13.38 34.36
N ALA A 16 14.46 14.24 34.60
CA ALA A 16 14.33 15.70 34.64
C ALA A 16 15.00 16.38 33.44
N TYR A 17 16.26 16.83 33.55
CA TYR A 17 16.91 17.65 32.51
C TYR A 17 18.14 16.99 31.88
N ASP A 18 18.48 15.75 32.22
CA ASP A 18 19.63 15.07 31.60
C ASP A 18 19.27 14.41 30.25
N LYS A 19 17.98 14.17 30.01
CA LYS A 19 17.44 13.68 28.72
C LYS A 19 16.65 14.73 27.93
N PHE A 20 16.50 15.94 28.49
CA PHE A 20 15.64 17.00 27.96
C PHE A 20 16.37 18.35 27.98
N PRO A 21 15.88 19.38 27.26
CA PRO A 21 16.53 20.69 27.26
C PRO A 21 16.69 21.27 28.67
N ARG A 22 17.94 21.51 29.07
CA ARG A 22 18.32 21.98 30.42
C ARG A 22 18.32 23.52 30.49
N PRO A 23 17.63 24.14 31.47
CA PRO A 23 17.75 25.57 31.74
C PRO A 23 19.17 25.95 32.19
N ALA A 24 19.64 27.15 31.83
CA ALA A 24 21.01 27.59 32.11
C ALA A 24 21.40 27.59 33.61
N ASN A 25 20.43 27.68 34.51
CA ASN A 25 20.64 27.81 35.94
C ASN A 25 20.60 26.45 36.69
N VAL A 26 20.42 25.34 35.97
CA VAL A 26 20.32 24.01 36.57
C VAL A 26 21.60 23.23 36.27
N PRO A 27 22.33 22.73 37.29
CA PRO A 27 23.53 21.94 37.06
C PRO A 27 23.21 20.52 36.55
N GLU A 28 24.19 19.89 35.91
CA GLU A 28 24.11 18.48 35.49
C GLU A 28 23.96 17.54 36.68
N GLY A 29 23.14 16.49 36.55
CA GLY A 29 22.93 15.53 37.64
C GLY A 29 22.10 16.07 38.81
N ALA A 30 21.40 17.19 38.63
CA ALA A 30 20.56 17.78 39.67
C ALA A 30 19.25 17.01 39.88
N HIS A 31 18.93 16.71 41.14
CA HIS A 31 17.58 16.27 41.53
C HIS A 31 16.65 17.48 41.54
N ILE A 32 15.49 17.33 40.90
CA ILE A 32 14.50 18.40 40.78
C ILE A 32 13.29 18.05 41.64
N GLN A 33 12.73 19.05 42.30
CA GLN A 33 11.51 18.90 43.07
C GLN A 33 10.45 19.81 42.47
N TRP A 34 9.33 19.22 42.04
CA TRP A 34 8.20 19.93 41.50
C TRP A 34 7.06 19.94 42.49
N GLU A 35 6.43 21.09 42.65
CA GLU A 35 5.11 21.22 43.25
C GLU A 35 4.10 21.21 42.11
N ILE A 36 3.25 20.20 42.09
CA ILE A 36 2.28 19.96 41.01
C ILE A 36 0.90 20.04 41.63
N GLU A 37 0.02 20.85 41.03
CA GLU A 37 -1.41 20.88 41.34
C GLU A 37 -2.18 20.27 40.18
N LEU A 38 -3.00 19.25 40.46
CA LEU A 38 -3.87 18.67 39.43
C LEU A 38 -5.17 19.47 39.37
N LEU A 39 -5.32 20.37 38.40
CA LEU A 39 -6.53 21.20 38.27
C LEU A 39 -7.77 20.40 37.82
N GLY A 40 -7.57 19.34 37.05
CA GLY A 40 -8.61 18.50 36.51
C GLY A 40 -8.08 17.61 35.40
N PHE A 41 -8.83 16.57 35.04
CA PHE A 41 -8.51 15.70 33.91
C PHE A 41 -9.81 15.23 33.26
N GLU A 42 -9.77 15.07 31.94
CA GLU A 42 -10.79 14.32 31.23
C GLU A 42 -10.31 12.87 31.12
N MET A 43 -11.12 11.91 31.59
CA MET A 43 -10.83 10.50 31.31
C MET A 43 -11.08 10.27 29.82
N PRO A 44 -10.09 9.78 29.05
CA PRO A 44 -10.34 9.29 27.71
C PRO A 44 -11.47 8.26 27.74
N LYS A 45 -12.23 8.13 26.64
CA LYS A 45 -13.16 7.01 26.41
C LYS A 45 -12.37 5.71 26.18
N ASP A 46 -11.66 5.30 27.21
CA ASP A 46 -10.96 4.04 27.28
C ASP A 46 -11.71 3.15 28.26
N TRP A 47 -11.32 1.89 28.36
CA TRP A 47 -12.01 0.84 29.12
C TRP A 47 -12.09 1.12 30.64
N THR A 48 -11.45 2.19 31.10
CA THR A 48 -11.26 2.61 32.49
C THR A 48 -12.53 3.17 33.17
N GLY A 49 -13.67 3.22 32.48
CA GLY A 49 -14.97 3.63 33.03
C GLY A 49 -16.11 2.62 32.84
N LEU A 50 -15.84 1.44 32.30
CA LEU A 50 -16.83 0.38 32.09
C LEU A 50 -16.92 -0.53 33.32
N ASP A 51 -18.11 -1.01 33.64
CA ASP A 51 -18.25 -2.08 34.64
C ASP A 51 -17.64 -3.39 34.10
N PHE A 52 -17.29 -4.30 35.01
CA PHE A 52 -16.65 -5.57 34.65
C PHE A 52 -17.45 -6.35 33.59
N THR A 53 -18.78 -6.34 33.70
CA THR A 53 -19.68 -6.98 32.74
C THR A 53 -19.56 -6.41 31.34
N SER A 54 -19.46 -5.08 31.20
CA SER A 54 -19.32 -4.40 29.91
C SER A 54 -17.93 -4.58 29.32
N ILE A 55 -16.88 -4.60 30.16
CA ILE A 55 -15.51 -4.92 29.73
C ILE A 55 -15.46 -6.33 29.13
N MET A 56 -16.05 -7.31 29.81
CA MET A 56 -16.07 -8.70 29.34
C MET A 56 -16.88 -8.86 28.05
N ASP A 57 -18.01 -8.16 27.92
CA ASP A 57 -18.81 -8.17 26.69
C ASP A 57 -18.03 -7.56 25.51
N GLU A 58 -17.30 -6.47 25.72
CA GLU A 58 -16.50 -5.84 24.65
C GLU A 58 -15.29 -6.70 24.25
N ALA A 59 -14.60 -7.29 25.21
CA ALA A 59 -13.53 -8.26 24.95
C ALA A 59 -14.04 -9.46 24.14
N GLU A 60 -15.23 -9.98 24.46
CA GLU A 60 -15.85 -11.08 23.75
C GLU A 60 -16.28 -10.69 22.34
N LYS A 61 -16.80 -9.47 22.13
CA LYS A 61 -17.08 -8.93 20.79
C LYS A 61 -15.83 -8.86 19.94
N ILE A 62 -14.74 -8.30 20.48
CA ILE A 62 -13.44 -8.20 19.82
C ILE A 62 -12.96 -9.59 19.39
N ARG A 63 -12.96 -10.55 20.32
CA ARG A 63 -12.57 -11.93 20.07
C ARG A 63 -13.42 -12.56 18.98
N THR A 64 -14.73 -12.38 19.06
CA THR A 64 -15.70 -12.91 18.07
C THR A 64 -15.47 -12.31 16.69
N GLN A 65 -15.24 -11.00 16.56
CA GLN A 65 -14.92 -10.38 15.26
C GLN A 65 -13.61 -10.93 14.69
N TYR A 66 -12.58 -11.11 15.51
CA TYR A 66 -11.30 -11.68 15.07
C TYR A 66 -11.44 -13.12 14.55
N VAL A 67 -12.14 -13.98 15.31
CA VAL A 67 -12.39 -15.37 14.91
C VAL A 67 -13.23 -15.44 13.65
N LEU A 68 -14.24 -14.57 13.52
CA LEU A 68 -15.05 -14.46 12.31
C LEU A 68 -14.19 -14.03 11.10
N GLY A 69 -13.28 -13.07 11.27
CA GLY A 69 -12.31 -12.69 10.24
C GLY A 69 -11.48 -13.89 9.76
N ASN A 70 -10.94 -14.68 10.69
CA ASN A 70 -10.18 -15.90 10.36
C ASN A 70 -11.02 -16.94 9.61
N ARG A 71 -12.30 -17.10 9.98
CA ARG A 71 -13.22 -18.00 9.27
C ARG A 71 -13.48 -17.51 7.85
N LEU A 72 -13.82 -16.24 7.68
CA LEU A 72 -14.08 -15.61 6.38
C LEU A 72 -12.85 -15.67 5.47
N PHE A 73 -11.65 -15.52 6.04
CA PHE A 73 -10.39 -15.65 5.29
C PHE A 73 -10.24 -17.08 4.73
N LYS A 74 -10.54 -18.10 5.54
CA LYS A 74 -10.51 -19.51 5.10
C LYS A 74 -11.58 -19.81 4.03
N GLU A 75 -12.73 -19.15 4.11
CA GLU A 75 -13.80 -19.24 3.10
C GLU A 75 -13.49 -18.47 1.80
N GLY A 76 -12.35 -17.76 1.72
CA GLY A 76 -11.98 -16.96 0.55
C GLY A 76 -12.70 -15.61 0.44
N LYS A 77 -13.49 -15.22 1.45
CA LYS A 77 -14.20 -13.94 1.50
C LYS A 77 -13.30 -12.83 2.05
N PHE A 78 -12.25 -12.49 1.29
CA PHE A 78 -11.15 -11.64 1.76
C PHE A 78 -11.57 -10.21 2.12
N GLU A 79 -12.50 -9.60 1.37
CA GLU A 79 -12.99 -8.25 1.70
C GLU A 79 -13.73 -8.21 3.03
N LEU A 80 -14.60 -9.20 3.27
CA LEU A 80 -15.32 -9.32 4.54
C LEU A 80 -14.35 -9.63 5.69
N ALA A 81 -13.36 -10.51 5.46
CA ALA A 81 -12.32 -10.80 6.45
C ALA A 81 -11.53 -9.54 6.82
N LYS A 82 -11.12 -8.75 5.83
CA LYS A 82 -10.44 -7.46 6.02
C LYS A 82 -11.28 -6.53 6.90
N ALA A 83 -12.55 -6.33 6.56
CA ALA A 83 -13.43 -5.45 7.32
C ALA A 83 -13.57 -5.87 8.79
N LYS A 84 -13.53 -7.18 9.08
CA LYS A 84 -13.52 -7.71 10.44
C LYS A 84 -12.22 -7.41 11.18
N TYR A 85 -11.07 -7.62 10.56
CA TYR A 85 -9.78 -7.29 11.18
C TYR A 85 -9.62 -5.78 11.40
N GLU A 86 -10.02 -4.94 10.45
CA GLU A 86 -9.99 -3.49 10.58
C GLU A 86 -10.94 -3.00 11.69
N LYS A 87 -12.10 -3.64 11.85
CA LYS A 87 -12.97 -3.36 12.99
C LYS A 87 -12.25 -3.62 14.30
N VAL A 88 -11.60 -4.76 14.44
CA VAL A 88 -10.84 -5.07 15.66
C VAL A 88 -9.68 -4.09 15.87
N LEU A 89 -8.96 -3.69 14.81
CA LEU A 89 -7.91 -2.67 14.90
C LEU A 89 -8.44 -1.32 15.41
N ARG A 90 -9.68 -0.95 15.07
CA ARG A 90 -10.30 0.27 15.61
C ARG A 90 -10.56 0.16 17.10
N GLU A 91 -11.08 -0.98 17.57
CA GLU A 91 -11.32 -1.19 19.00
C GLU A 91 -10.00 -1.18 19.80
N PHE A 92 -8.91 -1.66 19.20
CA PHE A 92 -7.56 -1.61 19.79
C PHE A 92 -7.05 -0.19 20.04
N ASN A 93 -7.59 0.85 19.38
CA ASN A 93 -7.21 2.23 19.67
C ASN A 93 -7.70 2.72 21.05
N HIS A 94 -8.66 2.01 21.65
CA HIS A 94 -9.22 2.31 22.98
C HIS A 94 -8.62 1.46 24.10
N VAL A 95 -7.69 0.56 23.75
CA VAL A 95 -7.01 -0.31 24.71
C VAL A 95 -5.71 0.38 25.13
N ASN A 96 -5.59 0.65 26.43
CA ASN A 96 -4.40 1.25 27.03
C ASN A 96 -3.71 0.23 27.95
N PRO A 97 -2.58 -0.35 27.52
CA PRO A 97 -1.80 -1.26 28.37
C PRO A 97 -1.34 -0.58 29.66
N GLN A 98 -1.44 -1.26 30.80
CA GLN A 98 -1.09 -0.71 32.12
C GLN A 98 0.35 -1.01 32.53
N ASP A 99 0.94 -2.07 31.95
CA ASP A 99 2.30 -2.49 32.21
C ASP A 99 3.04 -2.94 30.93
N ASP A 100 4.32 -3.25 31.07
CA ASP A 100 5.20 -3.63 29.96
C ASP A 100 4.81 -4.97 29.31
N GLU A 101 4.27 -5.93 30.08
CA GLU A 101 3.88 -7.25 29.57
C GLU A 101 2.57 -7.18 28.78
N GLU A 102 1.61 -6.39 29.28
CA GLU A 102 0.41 -6.00 28.55
C GLU A 102 0.78 -5.21 27.28
N GLY A 103 1.74 -4.29 27.37
CA GLY A 103 2.21 -3.49 26.23
C GLY A 103 2.79 -4.36 25.11
N LYS A 104 3.62 -5.36 25.46
CA LYS A 104 4.15 -6.35 24.51
C LYS A 104 3.02 -7.17 23.89
N THR A 105 2.07 -7.64 24.70
CA THR A 105 0.94 -8.45 24.23
C THR A 105 0.05 -7.65 23.27
N PHE A 106 -0.22 -6.39 23.61
CA PHE A 106 -0.96 -5.46 22.78
C PHE A 106 -0.26 -5.23 21.43
N SER A 107 1.03 -4.89 21.45
CA SER A 107 1.83 -4.68 20.24
C SER A 107 1.88 -5.94 19.35
N ASN A 108 2.15 -7.10 19.94
CA ASN A 108 2.21 -8.38 19.22
C ASN A 108 0.86 -8.73 18.56
N THR A 109 -0.24 -8.51 19.27
CA THR A 109 -1.59 -8.78 18.75
C THR A 109 -1.96 -7.79 17.64
N ARG A 110 -1.66 -6.51 17.83
CA ARG A 110 -1.87 -5.47 16.82
C ARG A 110 -1.07 -5.75 15.54
N ASN A 111 0.20 -6.15 15.69
CA ASN A 111 1.05 -6.57 14.58
C ASN A 111 0.46 -7.78 13.84
N LEU A 112 -0.02 -8.79 14.56
CA LEU A 112 -0.68 -9.96 13.97
C LEU A 112 -1.92 -9.57 13.14
N LEU A 113 -2.73 -8.62 13.63
CA LEU A 113 -3.88 -8.12 12.88
C LEU A 113 -3.48 -7.40 11.60
N HIS A 114 -2.47 -6.52 11.65
CA HIS A 114 -1.94 -5.88 10.45
C HIS A 114 -1.44 -6.93 9.44
N LEU A 115 -0.78 -8.00 9.88
CA LEU A 115 -0.34 -9.09 9.00
C LEU A 115 -1.50 -9.85 8.37
N ASN A 116 -2.62 -10.03 9.08
CA ASN A 116 -3.82 -10.65 8.52
C ASN A 116 -4.51 -9.73 7.49
N VAL A 117 -4.57 -8.42 7.74
CA VAL A 117 -5.05 -7.43 6.76
C VAL A 117 -4.17 -7.43 5.50
N ALA A 118 -2.84 -7.43 5.66
CA ALA A 118 -1.91 -7.54 4.54
C ALA A 118 -2.11 -8.84 3.74
N ALA A 119 -2.41 -9.95 4.42
CA ALA A 119 -2.76 -11.21 3.77
C ALA A 119 -4.04 -11.09 2.92
N CYS A 120 -5.07 -10.39 3.42
CA CYS A 120 -6.28 -10.12 2.65
C CYS A 120 -5.95 -9.31 1.40
N HIS A 121 -5.21 -8.20 1.54
CA HIS A 121 -4.79 -7.36 0.41
C HIS A 121 -4.06 -8.16 -0.67
N LEU A 122 -3.11 -9.03 -0.28
CA LEU A 122 -2.42 -9.93 -1.21
C LEU A 122 -3.38 -10.84 -1.97
N LYS A 123 -4.35 -11.44 -1.28
CA LYS A 123 -5.32 -12.36 -1.89
C LYS A 123 -6.29 -11.65 -2.83
N MET A 124 -6.48 -10.35 -2.66
CA MET A 124 -7.30 -9.50 -3.54
C MET A 124 -6.49 -8.85 -4.68
N GLY A 125 -5.17 -9.10 -4.76
CA GLY A 125 -4.29 -8.50 -5.76
C GLY A 125 -3.88 -7.05 -5.44
N GLU A 126 -4.28 -6.51 -4.28
CA GLU A 126 -3.98 -5.15 -3.84
C GLU A 126 -2.56 -5.05 -3.26
N CYS A 127 -1.56 -5.30 -4.10
CA CYS A 127 -0.16 -5.48 -3.68
C CYS A 127 0.40 -4.25 -2.95
N ARG A 128 0.14 -3.04 -3.47
CA ARG A 128 0.61 -1.77 -2.85
C ARG A 128 0.03 -1.56 -1.44
N LYS A 129 -1.27 -1.80 -1.25
CA LYS A 129 -1.90 -1.72 0.09
C LYS A 129 -1.34 -2.77 1.05
N SER A 130 -1.01 -3.96 0.56
CA SER A 130 -0.34 -4.99 1.36
C SER A 130 1.04 -4.51 1.85
N ILE A 131 1.84 -3.93 0.95
CA ILE A 131 3.17 -3.38 1.27
C ILE A 131 3.05 -2.31 2.36
N GLU A 132 2.16 -1.33 2.18
CA GLU A 132 1.91 -0.28 3.17
C GLU A 132 1.47 -0.85 4.54
N THR A 133 0.62 -1.88 4.53
CA THR A 133 0.18 -2.52 5.78
C THR A 133 1.33 -3.24 6.48
N CYS A 134 2.21 -3.92 5.74
CA CYS A 134 3.41 -4.55 6.30
C CYS A 134 4.41 -3.51 6.82
N ASN A 135 4.55 -2.37 6.15
CA ASN A 135 5.44 -1.29 6.58
C ASN A 135 5.09 -0.81 8.00
N LYS A 136 3.80 -0.68 8.34
CA LYS A 136 3.36 -0.32 9.70
C LYS A 136 3.91 -1.25 10.78
N VAL A 137 4.04 -2.55 10.48
CA VAL A 137 4.60 -3.55 11.40
C VAL A 137 6.13 -3.45 11.46
N ILE A 138 6.76 -3.22 10.31
CA ILE A 138 8.22 -3.15 10.17
C ILE A 138 8.78 -1.85 10.74
N GLU A 139 8.05 -0.74 10.66
CA GLU A 139 8.40 0.53 11.31
C GLU A 139 8.48 0.39 12.83
N ALA A 140 7.57 -0.39 13.43
CA ALA A 140 7.60 -0.69 14.86
C ALA A 140 8.64 -1.74 15.23
N ASN A 141 8.83 -2.77 14.39
CA ASN A 141 9.83 -3.81 14.58
C ASN A 141 10.49 -4.18 13.24
N PRO A 142 11.65 -3.59 12.92
CA PRO A 142 12.37 -3.88 11.67
C PRO A 142 12.76 -5.35 11.50
N GLY A 143 12.89 -6.08 12.62
CA GLY A 143 13.23 -7.50 12.65
C GLY A 143 12.03 -8.46 12.52
N HIS A 144 10.82 -7.96 12.25
CA HIS A 144 9.63 -8.81 12.24
C HIS A 144 9.58 -9.75 11.02
N VAL A 145 10.13 -10.95 11.15
CA VAL A 145 10.27 -11.98 10.10
C VAL A 145 8.99 -12.19 9.28
N LYS A 146 7.83 -12.40 9.91
CA LYS A 146 6.57 -12.65 9.17
C LYS A 146 6.11 -11.43 8.35
N ALA A 147 6.47 -10.22 8.77
CA ALA A 147 6.13 -9.00 8.05
C ALA A 147 7.01 -8.84 6.81
N LEU A 148 8.32 -9.09 6.95
CA LEU A 148 9.26 -9.17 5.84
C LEU A 148 8.83 -10.21 4.81
N TYR A 149 8.44 -11.41 5.24
CA TYR A 149 7.96 -12.45 4.33
C TYR A 149 6.72 -12.00 3.54
N ARG A 150 5.71 -11.46 4.22
CA ARG A 150 4.47 -10.99 3.57
C ARG A 150 4.73 -9.80 2.64
N ARG A 151 5.60 -8.88 3.02
CA ARG A 151 5.98 -7.74 2.17
C ARG A 151 6.76 -8.19 0.94
N GLY A 152 7.71 -9.13 1.10
CA GLY A 152 8.42 -9.75 -0.02
C GLY A 152 7.49 -10.47 -0.99
N MET A 153 6.48 -11.19 -0.48
CA MET A 153 5.43 -11.76 -1.33
C MET A 153 4.62 -10.69 -2.09
N ALA A 154 4.36 -9.54 -1.47
CA ALA A 154 3.63 -8.44 -2.08
C ALA A 154 4.45 -7.72 -3.16
N PHE A 155 5.75 -7.51 -2.93
CA PHE A 155 6.67 -7.00 -3.94
C PHE A 155 6.78 -7.96 -5.13
N MET A 156 6.92 -9.26 -4.89
CA MET A 156 6.95 -10.27 -5.96
C MET A 156 5.65 -10.26 -6.78
N ALA A 157 4.48 -10.10 -6.13
CA ALA A 157 3.20 -10.00 -6.81
C ALA A 157 3.04 -8.67 -7.59
N ALA A 158 3.68 -7.59 -7.14
CA ALA A 158 3.74 -6.30 -7.83
C ALA A 158 4.75 -6.27 -8.99
N GLY A 159 5.64 -7.26 -9.09
CA GLY A 159 6.75 -7.29 -10.06
C GLY A 159 8.03 -6.59 -9.59
N ASP A 160 8.05 -6.11 -8.34
CA ASP A 160 9.19 -5.44 -7.70
C ASP A 160 10.16 -6.51 -7.14
N PHE A 161 10.85 -7.23 -8.03
CA PHE A 161 11.56 -8.45 -7.65
C PHE A 161 12.82 -8.23 -6.80
N GLU A 162 13.52 -7.11 -6.97
CA GLU A 162 14.72 -6.80 -6.18
C GLU A 162 14.37 -6.50 -4.73
N GLU A 163 13.30 -5.75 -4.50
CA GLU A 163 12.73 -5.48 -3.18
C GLU A 163 12.26 -6.78 -2.51
N ALA A 164 11.62 -7.67 -3.28
CA ALA A 164 11.22 -8.99 -2.78
C ALA A 164 12.43 -9.82 -2.32
N LYS A 165 13.49 -9.90 -3.14
CA LYS A 165 14.74 -10.60 -2.78
C LYS A 165 15.38 -9.98 -1.53
N SER A 166 15.40 -8.65 -1.44
CA SER A 166 15.93 -7.93 -0.27
C SER A 166 15.23 -8.36 1.02
N ASP A 167 13.90 -8.40 1.02
CA ASP A 167 13.12 -8.81 2.20
C ASP A 167 13.35 -10.29 2.57
N PHE A 168 13.39 -11.19 1.60
CA PHE A 168 13.68 -12.62 1.87
C PHE A 168 15.10 -12.85 2.39
N ASN A 169 16.09 -12.10 1.90
CA ASN A 169 17.46 -12.17 2.40
C ASN A 169 17.58 -11.58 3.82
N LYS A 170 16.83 -10.51 4.14
CA LYS A 170 16.82 -9.97 5.51
C LYS A 170 16.25 -10.98 6.51
N MET A 171 15.24 -11.76 6.13
CA MET A 171 14.69 -12.79 7.01
C MET A 171 15.76 -13.80 7.46
N THR A 172 16.60 -14.26 6.54
CA THR A 172 17.66 -15.25 6.86
C THR A 172 18.79 -14.66 7.70
N GLN A 173 19.04 -13.35 7.56
CA GLN A 173 19.98 -12.62 8.41
C GLN A 173 19.47 -12.49 9.85
N ILE A 174 18.17 -12.29 10.02
CA ILE A 174 17.53 -12.14 11.35
C ILE A 174 17.37 -13.50 12.03
N ASP A 175 16.83 -14.49 11.31
CA ASP A 175 16.55 -15.81 11.84
C ASP A 175 16.91 -16.88 10.82
N LYS A 176 18.01 -17.59 11.09
CA LYS A 176 18.51 -18.66 10.22
C LYS A 176 17.52 -19.82 10.05
N SER A 177 16.59 -20.03 11.00
CA SER A 177 15.57 -21.07 10.86
C SER A 177 14.60 -20.82 9.70
N THR A 178 14.55 -19.58 9.21
CA THR A 178 13.70 -19.15 8.09
C THR A 178 14.32 -19.38 6.71
N GLU A 179 15.57 -19.88 6.67
CA GLU A 179 16.29 -20.16 5.42
C GLU A 179 15.50 -21.03 4.42
N PRO A 180 14.79 -22.09 4.83
CA PRO A 180 13.99 -22.89 3.90
C PRO A 180 12.86 -22.08 3.24
N ASP A 181 12.15 -21.27 4.02
CA ASP A 181 11.03 -20.44 3.53
C ASP A 181 11.52 -19.33 2.60
N ALA A 182 12.63 -18.68 2.97
CA ALA A 182 13.26 -17.64 2.16
C ALA A 182 13.80 -18.22 0.84
N THR A 183 14.47 -19.37 0.88
CA THR A 183 15.00 -20.04 -0.32
C THR A 183 13.88 -20.43 -1.26
N ALA A 184 12.79 -21.01 -0.74
CA ALA A 184 11.62 -21.36 -1.54
C ALA A 184 10.99 -20.12 -2.20
N ALA A 185 10.93 -18.99 -1.48
CA ALA A 185 10.41 -17.74 -2.01
C ALA A 185 11.33 -17.14 -3.10
N LEU A 186 12.64 -17.13 -2.90
CA LEU A 186 13.63 -16.67 -3.88
C LEU A 186 13.60 -17.48 -5.18
N VAL A 187 13.40 -18.80 -5.08
CA VAL A 187 13.21 -19.65 -6.27
C VAL A 187 11.96 -19.24 -7.05
N ARG A 188 10.85 -18.94 -6.36
CA ARG A 188 9.62 -18.45 -7.00
C ARG A 188 9.83 -17.10 -7.68
N VAL A 189 10.55 -16.18 -7.05
CA VAL A 189 10.92 -14.88 -7.65
C VAL A 189 11.68 -15.11 -8.96
N LYS A 190 12.73 -15.93 -8.94
CA LYS A 190 13.54 -16.23 -10.14
C LYS A 190 12.73 -16.87 -11.26
N GLN A 191 11.81 -17.77 -10.93
CA GLN A 191 10.92 -18.38 -11.92
C GLN A 191 10.00 -17.34 -12.56
N GLN A 192 9.41 -16.44 -11.76
CA GLN A 192 8.50 -15.41 -12.25
C GLN A 192 9.22 -14.37 -13.11
N GLU A 193 10.43 -13.97 -12.73
CA GLU A 193 11.32 -13.11 -13.54
C GLU A 193 11.59 -13.74 -14.91
N GLN A 194 12.01 -15.01 -14.94
CA GLN A 194 12.30 -15.71 -16.20
C GLN A 194 11.07 -15.84 -17.10
N GLU A 195 9.89 -16.08 -16.53
CA GLU A 195 8.65 -16.15 -17.32
C GLU A 195 8.26 -14.80 -17.90
N ILE A 196 8.46 -13.70 -17.16
CA ILE A 196 8.25 -12.35 -17.68
C ILE A 196 9.25 -12.02 -18.79
N GLU A 197 10.54 -12.33 -18.60
CA GLU A 197 11.58 -12.13 -19.61
C GLU A 197 11.29 -12.94 -20.87
N LYS A 198 10.89 -14.20 -20.75
CA LYS A 198 10.49 -15.04 -21.89
C LYS A 198 9.30 -14.46 -22.63
N LYS A 199 8.28 -13.94 -21.92
CA LYS A 199 7.12 -13.28 -22.52
C LYS A 199 7.52 -12.01 -23.26
N GLN A 200 8.33 -11.15 -22.63
CA GLN A 200 8.85 -9.94 -23.23
C GLN A 200 9.70 -10.24 -24.48
N ARG A 201 10.59 -11.24 -24.42
CA ARG A 201 11.40 -11.67 -25.56
C ARG A 201 10.55 -12.16 -26.73
N LYS A 202 9.49 -12.94 -26.46
CA LYS A 202 8.54 -13.39 -27.49
C LYS A 202 7.79 -12.22 -28.12
N GLN A 203 7.30 -11.30 -27.30
CA GLN A 203 6.58 -10.10 -27.74
C GLN A 203 7.48 -9.19 -28.59
N PHE A 204 8.72 -8.97 -28.17
CA PHE A 204 9.68 -8.15 -28.89
C PHE A 204 10.11 -8.81 -30.21
N LYS A 205 10.34 -10.13 -30.24
CA LYS A 205 10.69 -10.83 -31.49
C LYS A 205 9.62 -10.65 -32.57
N GLY A 206 8.33 -10.78 -32.21
CA GLY A 206 7.23 -10.57 -33.15
C GLY A 206 7.11 -9.14 -33.69
N LEU A 207 7.70 -8.14 -33.00
CA LEU A 207 7.66 -6.73 -33.40
C LEU A 207 8.67 -6.39 -34.50
N PHE A 208 9.83 -7.08 -34.56
CA PHE A 208 10.87 -6.85 -35.59
C PHE A 208 10.70 -7.72 -36.83
N ASP A 209 9.94 -8.82 -36.73
CA ASP A 209 9.60 -9.67 -37.87
C ASP A 209 8.50 -9.03 -38.76
N LYS A 210 7.75 -8.03 -38.26
CA LYS A 210 6.86 -7.18 -39.07
C LYS A 210 7.69 -6.09 -39.77
N LYS A 211 7.60 -6.03 -41.11
CA LYS A 211 8.34 -5.08 -41.95
C LYS A 211 8.13 -3.62 -41.50
N PRO A 212 9.14 -2.74 -41.59
CA PRO A 212 8.95 -1.31 -41.32
C PRO A 212 8.04 -0.71 -42.41
N GLY A 213 6.80 -0.39 -42.06
CA GLY A 213 5.85 0.30 -42.97
C GLY A 213 4.38 -0.08 -42.83
N GLU A 214 4.02 -1.15 -42.14
CA GLU A 214 2.62 -1.51 -41.90
C GLU A 214 2.18 -1.03 -40.50
N ILE A 215 1.64 0.19 -40.45
CA ILE A 215 0.69 0.56 -39.39
C ILE A 215 -0.59 -0.18 -39.75
N SER A 216 -0.82 -1.35 -39.14
CA SER A 216 -2.11 -2.03 -39.25
C SER A 216 -3.13 -1.23 -38.43
N GLU A 217 -4.16 -0.76 -39.10
CA GLU A 217 -5.37 -0.16 -38.51
C GLU A 217 -5.89 -1.07 -37.37
N GLU A 218 -6.34 -0.42 -36.29
CA GLU A 218 -6.96 -1.09 -35.14
C GLU A 218 -8.15 -1.91 -35.62
N GLU A 219 -8.08 -3.24 -35.50
CA GLU A 219 -9.27 -4.09 -35.59
C GLU A 219 -10.00 -3.99 -34.25
N ASP A 220 -11.04 -3.15 -34.24
CA ASP A 220 -12.11 -3.16 -33.26
C ASP A 220 -12.72 -4.57 -33.21
N LEU A 221 -12.68 -5.18 -32.02
CA LEU A 221 -13.34 -6.46 -31.74
C LEU A 221 -14.85 -6.19 -31.54
N ASP A 222 -15.62 -6.23 -32.64
CA ASP A 222 -17.08 -6.32 -32.58
C ASP A 222 -17.50 -7.77 -32.29
N GLU A 223 -18.22 -7.95 -31.18
CA GLU A 223 -18.75 -9.22 -30.71
C GLU A 223 -20.11 -9.50 -31.39
N ASP A 224 -20.15 -10.59 -32.15
CA ASP A 224 -21.23 -11.03 -33.04
C ASP A 224 -22.52 -11.42 -32.28
N THR A 225 -23.64 -10.78 -32.61
CA THR A 225 -25.01 -11.23 -32.27
C THR A 225 -25.53 -12.20 -33.33
N SER A 226 -25.74 -13.47 -32.97
CA SER A 226 -26.44 -14.44 -33.83
C SER A 226 -27.97 -14.33 -33.69
N GLY A 227 -28.65 -13.89 -34.76
CA GLY A 227 -30.10 -13.99 -34.91
C GLY A 227 -30.53 -15.27 -35.62
N THR A 228 -31.63 -15.88 -35.17
CA THR A 228 -32.45 -16.84 -35.94
C THR A 228 -33.88 -16.31 -35.97
N SER A 229 -34.44 -16.30 -37.18
CA SER A 229 -35.67 -15.65 -37.64
C SER A 229 -36.98 -16.38 -37.32
N ARG A 230 -38.08 -15.63 -37.14
CA ARG A 230 -39.43 -15.95 -37.66
C ARG A 230 -40.38 -14.73 -37.66
N GLU A 231 -41.15 -14.62 -38.74
CA GLU A 231 -42.17 -13.61 -39.12
C GLU A 231 -43.35 -13.52 -38.10
N VAL A 232 -44.16 -12.44 -38.01
CA VAL A 232 -45.29 -12.09 -38.91
C VAL A 232 -45.88 -10.67 -38.59
N ALA A 233 -46.16 -9.91 -39.67
CA ALA A 233 -47.19 -8.87 -39.96
C ALA A 233 -47.52 -7.68 -39.02
N GLY A 234 -47.65 -6.49 -39.65
CA GLY A 234 -48.68 -5.49 -39.29
C GLY A 234 -48.30 -4.00 -39.42
N ASP A 235 -48.70 -3.40 -40.55
CA ASP A 235 -49.00 -1.98 -40.82
C ASP A 235 -47.97 -0.83 -40.68
N ALA A 236 -47.85 -0.12 -41.82
CA ALA A 236 -47.33 1.22 -42.03
C ALA A 236 -48.48 2.26 -41.80
N PRO A 237 -48.31 3.61 -41.94
CA PRO A 237 -47.22 4.28 -42.66
C PRO A 237 -46.80 5.69 -42.14
N GLN A 238 -45.89 6.28 -42.93
CA GLN A 238 -45.63 7.72 -43.13
C GLN A 238 -44.61 8.38 -42.19
N THR A 239 -43.59 9.12 -42.64
CA THR A 239 -43.33 9.73 -43.97
C THR A 239 -41.89 10.21 -44.10
N SER A 240 -41.41 10.13 -45.35
CA SER A 240 -40.45 11.01 -46.03
C SER A 240 -39.03 11.21 -45.47
N ALA A 241 -38.15 10.36 -46.01
CA ALA A 241 -36.82 10.71 -46.52
C ALA A 241 -36.94 11.77 -47.67
N PRO A 242 -35.88 12.15 -48.43
CA PRO A 242 -34.52 11.61 -48.43
C PRO A 242 -33.38 12.62 -48.77
N GLN A 243 -32.17 12.04 -48.94
CA GLN A 243 -31.21 12.34 -50.01
C GLN A 243 -30.26 13.53 -49.79
N THR A 244 -28.95 13.47 -50.05
CA THR A 244 -28.03 12.43 -50.56
C THR A 244 -26.62 13.02 -50.61
N THR A 245 -25.60 12.15 -50.72
CA THR A 245 -24.34 12.33 -51.49
C THR A 245 -23.36 13.39 -50.97
N ALA A 246 -22.04 13.26 -51.08
CA ALA A 246 -21.11 12.23 -51.50
C ALA A 246 -19.71 12.86 -51.35
N PHE A 247 -18.68 12.01 -51.26
CA PHE A 247 -17.39 12.17 -51.94
C PHE A 247 -16.46 13.37 -51.58
N TRP A 248 -15.35 13.01 -50.92
CA TRP A 248 -14.02 13.67 -50.98
C TRP A 248 -13.52 13.85 -52.45
N PRO A 249 -12.50 14.68 -52.82
CA PRO A 249 -11.27 15.02 -52.06
C PRO A 249 -10.52 16.38 -52.35
N ARG A 250 -9.39 16.56 -51.64
CA ARG A 250 -8.07 17.16 -52.03
C ARG A 250 -7.86 18.68 -52.31
N LEU A 251 -6.93 19.21 -51.49
CA LEU A 251 -5.70 19.99 -51.79
C LEU A 251 -5.75 21.43 -52.37
N LEU A 252 -5.30 22.36 -51.50
CA LEU A 252 -4.23 23.37 -51.69
C LEU A 252 -4.34 24.44 -52.81
N THR A 253 -4.61 25.68 -52.39
CA THR A 253 -4.06 26.98 -52.92
C THR A 253 -4.63 28.09 -52.01
N VAL A 254 -3.99 29.19 -51.57
CA VAL A 254 -2.63 29.73 -51.63
C VAL A 254 -2.58 30.91 -50.63
N LEU A 255 -1.46 31.03 -49.89
CA LEU A 255 -0.79 32.22 -49.33
C LEU A 255 -1.57 33.36 -48.62
N GLY A 256 -1.12 33.68 -47.39
CA GLY A 256 -1.18 35.06 -46.87
C GLY A 256 -0.97 35.28 -45.36
N ARG A 257 0.30 35.42 -44.93
CA ARG A 257 0.84 36.07 -43.69
C ARG A 257 0.53 35.40 -42.33
N LEU A 258 1.48 34.77 -41.61
CA LEU A 258 2.71 35.26 -40.94
C LEU A 258 2.46 36.46 -40.00
N GLU A 259 2.43 36.20 -38.67
CA GLU A 259 3.45 36.64 -37.71
C GLU A 259 3.55 35.63 -36.53
N TRP A 260 4.80 35.31 -36.16
CA TRP A 260 5.25 34.44 -35.06
C TRP A 260 5.57 35.34 -33.84
N THR A 261 5.57 34.88 -32.58
CA THR A 261 6.75 34.22 -32.02
C THR A 261 6.56 33.75 -30.57
N SER A 262 7.30 32.67 -30.24
CA SER A 262 7.90 32.30 -28.94
C SER A 262 6.99 31.62 -27.91
N MET A 263 7.26 30.42 -27.37
CA MET A 263 8.56 29.80 -27.08
C MET A 263 8.33 28.30 -26.81
N LEU A 264 8.75 27.41 -27.72
CA LEU A 264 8.65 25.95 -27.50
C LEU A 264 9.69 25.19 -28.32
N PHE A 265 10.98 25.56 -28.21
CA PHE A 265 12.09 24.71 -28.68
C PHE A 265 13.41 25.15 -28.03
N LYS A 266 13.83 24.39 -27.01
CA LYS A 266 15.13 24.31 -26.30
C LYS A 266 14.77 23.65 -24.96
N VAL A 267 14.90 22.34 -24.77
CA VAL A 267 16.11 21.71 -24.18
C VAL A 267 16.16 20.21 -24.52
N THR A 268 15.67 19.80 -25.70
CA THR A 268 16.09 18.54 -26.37
C THR A 268 17.60 18.51 -26.73
N PHE A 269 18.37 19.52 -26.32
CA PHE A 269 19.80 19.66 -26.59
C PHE A 269 20.70 19.31 -25.38
N VAL A 270 20.16 19.08 -24.17
CA VAL A 270 20.98 18.75 -22.98
C VAL A 270 21.32 17.25 -22.88
N VAL A 271 20.53 16.36 -23.50
CA VAL A 271 20.80 14.92 -23.45
C VAL A 271 21.90 14.47 -24.43
N VAL A 272 22.16 15.24 -25.49
CA VAL A 272 23.18 14.86 -26.51
C VAL A 272 24.59 15.36 -26.14
N LEU A 273 24.73 16.42 -25.34
CA LEU A 273 26.05 16.91 -24.91
C LEU A 273 26.67 16.10 -23.76
N ALA A 274 25.86 15.49 -22.89
CA ALA A 274 26.36 14.63 -21.81
C ALA A 274 26.94 13.30 -22.33
N TYR A 275 26.42 12.80 -23.45
CA TYR A 275 26.89 11.56 -24.08
C TYR A 275 28.24 11.71 -24.82
N LEU A 276 28.65 12.95 -25.12
CA LEU A 276 29.94 13.25 -25.76
C LEU A 276 31.03 13.72 -24.78
N LEU A 277 30.65 14.19 -23.58
CA LEU A 277 31.60 14.59 -22.53
C LEU A 277 32.10 13.40 -21.68
N ASN A 278 31.35 12.30 -21.58
CA ASN A 278 31.78 11.12 -20.81
C ASN A 278 32.67 10.13 -21.59
N ARG A 279 33.08 10.50 -22.81
CA ARG A 279 34.03 9.73 -23.65
C ARG A 279 35.37 10.44 -23.84
N TRP A 280 35.60 11.55 -23.12
CA TRP A 280 36.82 12.37 -23.21
C TRP A 280 37.52 12.63 -21.85
N PHE A 281 36.92 12.20 -20.74
CA PHE A 281 37.57 11.93 -19.45
C PHE A 281 37.54 10.39 -19.32
N ASN A 282 38.63 9.63 -19.46
CA ASN A 282 39.68 9.45 -18.45
C ASN A 282 39.14 9.39 -17.03
#